data_AF-A0A026WHK4-F1
#
_entry.id   AF-A0A026WHK4-F1
#
_cell.length_a   1.000
_cell.length_b   1.000
_cell.length_c   1.000
_cell.angle_alpha   90.00
_cell.angle_beta   90.00
_cell.angle_gamma   90.00
#
_symmetry.space_group_name_H-M   'P 1'
#
loop_
_entity.id
_entity.type
_entity.pdbx_description
1 polymer ?
#
loop_
_entity_poly.entity_id
_entity_poly.type
_entity_poly.pdbx_seq_one_letter_code
_entity_poly.pdbx_strand_id
1 'polypeptide(L)'
;MIPKKLDHIIKRGKDVLTNMRKNGVVYKFDCQNCNSCYVGQTKQHLEVRIKEHKCDIKKHVSNQSVVSKHRLSNNHEFDWVNTKVLHQESHWKRREIAEMCFIKRQEHSINVQKDTENLLDVYDSIFKCM
;
A
#
# COMPACT_ATOMS: atom_id res chain seq x y z
N MET A 1 -30.46 -39.10 -4.06
CA MET A 1 -29.48 -38.57 -3.10
C MET A 1 -28.14 -38.42 -3.82
N ILE A 2 -27.73 -37.21 -4.20
CA ILE A 2 -26.33 -36.94 -4.59
C ILE A 2 -25.99 -35.56 -4.04
N PRO A 3 -25.19 -35.46 -2.96
CA PRO A 3 -24.73 -34.17 -2.47
C PRO A 3 -23.68 -33.63 -3.45
N LYS A 4 -23.88 -32.40 -3.94
CA LYS A 4 -22.83 -31.63 -4.63
C LYS A 4 -21.75 -31.23 -3.61
N LYS A 5 -20.88 -32.18 -3.25
CA LYS A 5 -19.69 -31.95 -2.41
C LYS A 5 -18.44 -32.11 -3.27
N LEU A 6 -18.21 -31.14 -4.16
CA LEU A 6 -16.95 -31.04 -4.91
C LEU A 6 -16.22 -29.70 -4.70
N ASP A 7 -16.84 -28.73 -4.00
CA ASP A 7 -16.18 -27.45 -3.68
C ASP A 7 -15.23 -27.54 -2.46
N HIS A 8 -15.22 -28.66 -1.73
CA HIS A 8 -14.37 -28.83 -0.54
C HIS A 8 -13.12 -29.70 -0.78
N ILE A 9 -13.04 -30.40 -1.93
CA ILE A 9 -11.93 -31.32 -2.25
C ILE A 9 -10.90 -30.64 -3.16
N ILE A 10 -11.35 -29.75 -4.06
CA ILE A 10 -10.46 -28.97 -4.89
C ILE A 10 -10.14 -27.67 -4.16
N LYS A 11 -9.28 -27.73 -3.14
CA LYS A 11 -8.41 -26.58 -2.89
C LYS A 11 -7.57 -26.45 -4.16
N ARG A 12 -8.00 -25.60 -5.10
CA ARG A 12 -7.08 -25.02 -6.07
C ARG A 12 -6.00 -24.40 -5.20
N GLY A 13 -4.87 -25.11 -5.06
CA GLY A 13 -3.61 -24.52 -4.67
C GLY A 13 -3.32 -23.49 -5.73
N LYS A 14 -3.98 -22.33 -5.64
CA LYS A 14 -3.48 -21.12 -6.26
C LYS A 14 -2.14 -20.98 -5.59
N ASP A 15 -1.08 -21.12 -6.38
CA ASP A 15 0.26 -20.77 -5.96
C ASP A 15 0.15 -19.52 -5.10
N VAL A 16 0.71 -19.56 -3.88
CA VAL A 16 0.71 -18.39 -3.02
C VAL A 16 1.40 -17.29 -3.82
N LEU A 17 0.60 -16.43 -4.45
CA LEU A 17 1.12 -15.34 -5.26
C LEU A 17 1.97 -14.54 -4.31
N THR A 18 3.27 -14.58 -4.54
CA THR A 18 4.25 -13.71 -3.87
C THR A 18 3.64 -12.32 -3.84
N ASN A 19 3.71 -11.61 -2.70
CA ASN A 19 3.04 -10.31 -2.51
C ASN A 19 3.21 -9.35 -3.71
N MET A 20 4.36 -9.43 -4.39
CA MET A 20 4.71 -8.72 -5.62
C MET A 20 3.71 -8.85 -6.79
N ARG A 21 3.07 -10.01 -6.96
CA ARG A 21 2.11 -10.27 -8.05
C ARG A 21 0.66 -9.93 -7.68
N LYS A 22 0.39 -9.51 -6.43
CA LYS A 22 -0.95 -9.08 -6.02
C LYS A 22 -1.27 -7.72 -6.63
N ASN A 23 -2.53 -7.52 -7.00
CA ASN A 23 -3.09 -6.25 -7.46
C ASN A 23 -4.27 -5.83 -6.60
N GLY A 24 -4.70 -4.57 -6.73
CA GLY A 24 -5.77 -4.02 -5.90
C GLY A 24 -5.37 -4.04 -4.43
N VAL A 25 -4.13 -3.70 -4.11
CA VAL A 25 -3.59 -3.81 -2.74
C VAL A 25 -3.30 -2.44 -2.15
N VAL A 26 -3.46 -2.35 -0.83
CA VAL A 26 -2.80 -1.36 0.02
C VAL A 26 -1.51 -1.99 0.53
N TYR A 27 -0.40 -1.30 0.35
CA TYR A 27 0.93 -1.77 0.71
C TYR A 27 1.66 -0.74 1.56
N LYS A 28 2.71 -1.21 2.22
CA LYS A 28 3.62 -0.40 3.04
C LYS A 28 5.06 -0.82 2.80
N PHE A 29 5.95 0.15 2.69
CA PHE A 29 7.38 -0.08 2.84
C PHE A 29 7.96 0.88 3.89
N ASP A 30 8.91 0.35 4.65
CA ASP A 30 9.60 1.05 5.74
C ASP A 30 10.92 1.62 5.22
N CYS A 31 11.34 2.79 5.72
CA CYS A 31 12.66 3.34 5.43
C CYS A 31 13.71 2.50 6.16
N GLN A 32 14.85 2.22 5.51
CA GLN A 32 15.93 1.45 6.14
C GLN A 32 16.83 2.31 7.03
N ASN A 33 16.74 3.64 6.91
CA ASN A 33 17.64 4.58 7.55
C ASN A 33 16.98 5.40 8.66
N CYS A 34 15.64 5.37 8.78
CA CYS A 34 14.91 6.01 9.85
C CYS A 34 13.56 5.33 10.10
N ASN A 35 12.84 5.75 11.15
CA ASN A 35 11.56 5.15 11.55
C ASN A 35 10.38 5.52 10.63
N SER A 36 10.64 6.26 9.55
CA SER A 36 9.60 6.68 8.62
C SER A 36 9.12 5.54 7.73
N CYS A 37 7.88 5.63 7.29
CA CYS A 37 7.30 4.68 6.34
C CYS A 37 6.39 5.37 5.32
N TYR A 38 6.10 4.67 4.23
CA TYR A 38 5.11 5.09 3.26
C TYR A 38 4.05 4.01 3.08
N VAL A 39 2.79 4.43 3.02
CA VAL A 39 1.65 3.57 2.70
C VAL A 39 1.06 4.06 1.38
N GLY A 40 0.79 3.13 0.47
CA GLY A 40 0.19 3.46 -0.82
C GLY A 40 -0.78 2.38 -1.29
N GLN A 41 -1.62 2.69 -2.27
CA GLN A 41 -2.42 1.69 -2.98
C GLN A 41 -2.06 1.55 -4.46
N THR A 42 -2.38 0.39 -5.04
CA THR A 42 -2.28 0.17 -6.48
C THR A 42 -3.38 -0.73 -7.01
N LYS A 43 -3.92 -0.38 -8.18
CA LYS A 43 -4.78 -1.26 -9.00
C LYS A 43 -3.94 -2.27 -9.80
N GLN A 44 -2.68 -1.97 -10.07
CA GLN A 44 -1.75 -2.81 -10.84
C GLN A 44 -1.07 -3.84 -9.93
N HIS A 45 -0.23 -4.73 -10.50
CA HIS A 45 0.65 -5.56 -9.67
C HIS A 45 1.59 -4.70 -8.81
N LEU A 46 1.80 -5.11 -7.56
CA LEU A 46 2.65 -4.42 -6.61
C LEU A 46 4.07 -4.21 -7.14
N GLU A 47 4.63 -5.21 -7.83
CA GLU A 47 5.97 -5.11 -8.43
C GLU A 47 6.12 -3.94 -9.41
N VAL A 48 5.07 -3.66 -10.19
CA VAL A 48 5.07 -2.57 -11.18
C VAL A 48 5.08 -1.24 -10.44
N ARG A 49 4.23 -1.09 -9.41
CA ARG A 49 4.17 0.13 -8.59
C ARG A 49 5.49 0.39 -7.85
N ILE A 50 6.16 -0.65 -7.35
CA ILE A 50 7.48 -0.51 -6.72
C ILE A 50 8.51 -0.03 -7.75
N LYS A 51 8.51 -0.59 -8.98
CA LYS A 51 9.40 -0.13 -10.05
C LYS A 51 9.15 1.33 -10.42
N GLU A 52 7.89 1.75 -10.50
CA GLU A 52 7.51 3.15 -10.73
C GLU A 52 8.14 4.07 -9.66
N HIS A 53 8.00 3.74 -8.37
CA HIS A 53 8.64 4.49 -7.26
C HIS A 53 10.16 4.51 -7.35
N LYS A 54 10.80 3.38 -7.70
CA LYS A 54 12.25 3.32 -7.86
C LYS A 54 12.75 4.19 -9.01
N CYS A 55 12.00 4.30 -10.10
CA CYS A 55 12.37 5.11 -11.27
C CYS A 55 12.02 6.60 -11.11
N ASP A 56 11.11 6.93 -10.19
CA ASP A 56 10.59 8.28 -9.98
C ASP A 56 11.64 9.33 -9.60
N ILE A 57 12.74 8.92 -8.93
CA ILE A 57 13.93 9.74 -8.63
C ILE A 57 14.49 10.42 -9.89
N LYS A 58 14.37 9.79 -11.06
CA LYS A 58 14.92 10.31 -12.32
C LYS A 58 14.08 11.45 -12.91
N LYS A 59 12.88 11.69 -12.38
CA LYS A 59 12.03 12.79 -12.84
C LYS A 59 12.56 14.13 -12.35
N HIS A 60 12.14 15.19 -13.01
CA HIS A 60 12.36 16.57 -12.56
C HIS A 60 11.86 16.75 -11.11
N VAL A 61 12.57 17.54 -10.31
CA VAL A 61 12.33 17.70 -8.86
C VAL A 61 10.88 18.08 -8.51
N SER A 62 10.25 18.90 -9.35
CA SER A 62 8.84 19.30 -9.20
C SER A 62 7.86 18.13 -9.29
N ASN A 63 8.23 17.08 -10.03
CA ASN A 63 7.37 15.93 -10.37
C ASN A 63 7.74 14.67 -9.58
N GLN A 64 8.70 14.76 -8.65
CA GLN A 64 9.08 13.65 -7.79
C GLN A 64 8.02 13.41 -6.71
N SER A 65 7.70 12.14 -6.50
CA SER A 65 6.90 11.66 -5.39
C SER A 65 7.55 11.99 -4.05
N VAL A 66 6.75 11.97 -3.00
CA VAL A 66 7.23 12.12 -1.63
C VAL A 66 8.25 11.04 -1.23
N VAL A 67 8.10 9.83 -1.77
CA VAL A 67 9.05 8.72 -1.60
C VAL A 67 10.42 9.10 -2.18
N SER A 68 10.46 9.58 -3.43
CA SER A 68 11.71 10.03 -4.06
C SER A 68 12.34 11.22 -3.37
N LYS A 69 11.53 12.21 -2.96
CA LYS A 69 12.00 13.37 -2.20
C LYS A 69 12.62 12.95 -0.87
N HIS A 70 11.99 12.03 -0.14
CA HIS A 70 12.56 11.50 1.10
C HIS A 70 13.92 10.83 0.87
N ARG A 71 14.02 9.97 -0.16
CA ARG A 71 15.28 9.30 -0.53
C ARG A 71 16.39 10.31 -0.86
N LEU A 72 16.10 11.29 -1.72
CA LEU A 72 17.11 12.24 -2.21
C LEU A 72 17.53 13.25 -1.13
N SER A 73 16.58 13.85 -0.41
CA SER A 73 16.89 14.90 0.58
C SER A 73 17.64 14.37 1.80
N ASN A 74 17.42 13.10 2.16
CA ASN A 74 18.03 12.50 3.36
C ASN A 74 19.11 11.45 3.02
N ASN A 75 19.36 11.18 1.73
CA ASN A 75 20.20 10.06 1.28
C ASN A 75 19.76 8.71 1.91
N HIS A 76 18.45 8.47 1.90
CA HIS A 76 17.81 7.28 2.48
C HIS A 76 17.38 6.29 1.40
N GLU A 77 17.15 5.04 1.81
CA GLU A 77 16.60 3.98 0.98
C GLU A 77 15.44 3.26 1.68
N PHE A 78 14.48 2.76 0.89
CA PHE A 78 13.36 1.98 1.40
C PHE A 78 13.60 0.47 1.26
N ASP A 79 13.04 -0.31 2.19
CA ASP A 79 13.05 -1.76 2.09
C ASP A 79 12.01 -2.26 1.07
N TRP A 80 12.43 -2.26 -0.20
CA TRP A 80 11.60 -2.73 -1.30
C TRP A 80 11.35 -4.24 -1.28
N VAL A 81 12.22 -5.01 -0.65
CA VAL A 81 12.14 -6.48 -0.65
C VAL A 81 11.07 -6.93 0.32
N ASN A 82 11.07 -6.35 1.53
CA ASN A 82 10.12 -6.66 2.60
C ASN A 82 8.86 -5.78 2.55
N THR A 83 8.43 -5.38 1.35
CA THR A 83 7.17 -4.62 1.20
C THR A 83 5.99 -5.44 1.72
N LYS A 84 5.24 -4.86 2.64
CA LYS A 84 4.09 -5.48 3.31
C LYS A 84 2.82 -5.18 2.51
N VAL A 85 2.00 -6.21 2.26
CA VAL A 85 0.62 -6.02 1.79
C VAL A 85 -0.28 -5.94 3.02
N LEU A 86 -0.88 -4.79 3.25
CA LEU A 86 -1.72 -4.53 4.42
C LEU A 86 -3.17 -4.95 4.19
N HIS A 87 -3.66 -4.78 2.96
CA HIS A 87 -5.03 -5.11 2.57
C HIS A 87 -5.14 -5.35 1.07
N GLN A 88 -6.15 -6.12 0.64
CA GLN A 88 -6.46 -6.34 -0.77
C GLN A 88 -7.95 -6.11 -1.01
N GLU A 89 -8.27 -5.19 -1.92
CA GLU A 89 -9.62 -4.75 -2.26
C GLU A 89 -9.63 -4.31 -3.72
N SER A 90 -10.49 -4.91 -4.55
CA SER A 90 -10.56 -4.60 -5.97
C SER A 90 -11.29 -3.29 -6.24
N HIS A 91 -12.30 -2.96 -5.42
CA HIS A 91 -13.11 -1.76 -5.58
C HIS A 91 -12.33 -0.51 -5.17
N TRP A 92 -12.11 0.41 -6.11
CA TRP A 92 -11.20 1.54 -5.94
C TRP A 92 -11.53 2.41 -4.71
N LYS A 93 -12.81 2.74 -4.52
CA LYS A 93 -13.23 3.62 -3.41
C LYS A 93 -13.06 2.99 -2.03
N ARG A 94 -13.24 1.66 -1.93
CA ARG A 94 -13.02 0.92 -0.68
C ARG A 94 -11.53 0.80 -0.39
N ARG A 95 -10.72 0.60 -1.43
CA ARG A 95 -9.26 0.57 -1.33
C ARG A 95 -8.67 1.93 -0.94
N GLU A 96 -9.23 3.02 -1.45
CA GLU A 96 -8.88 4.39 -1.05
C GLU A 96 -9.16 4.61 0.44
N ILE A 97 -10.36 4.28 0.93
CA ILE A 97 -10.68 4.36 2.36
C ILE A 97 -9.71 3.49 3.20
N ALA A 98 -9.40 2.27 2.74
CA ALA A 98 -8.46 1.39 3.42
C ALA A 98 -7.05 2.01 3.49
N GLU A 99 -6.54 2.58 2.40
CA GLU A 99 -5.26 3.29 2.35
C GLU A 99 -5.22 4.41 3.41
N MET A 100 -6.25 5.25 3.46
CA MET A 100 -6.35 6.34 4.43
C MET A 100 -6.31 5.82 5.88
N CYS A 101 -7.06 4.75 6.17
CA CYS A 101 -7.06 4.12 7.50
C CYS A 101 -5.65 3.63 7.87
N PHE A 102 -4.94 2.99 6.93
CA PHE A 102 -3.59 2.49 7.18
C PHE A 102 -2.57 3.62 7.30
N ILE A 103 -2.71 4.73 6.56
CA ILE A 103 -1.88 5.93 6.72
C ILE A 103 -2.04 6.51 8.13
N LYS A 104 -3.28 6.74 8.58
CA LYS A 104 -3.58 7.33 9.90
C LYS A 104 -3.08 6.48 11.08
N ARG A 105 -2.93 5.17 10.88
CA ARG A 105 -2.38 4.23 11.88
C ARG A 105 -0.84 4.27 11.98
N GLN A 106 -0.14 4.93 11.06
CA GLN A 106 1.31 5.01 11.12
C GLN A 106 1.74 6.25 11.91
N GLU A 107 2.64 6.06 12.88
CA GLU A 107 3.20 7.14 13.69
C GLU A 107 4.10 8.08 12.87
N HIS A 108 4.88 7.53 11.93
CA HIS A 108 5.87 8.26 11.15
C HIS A 108 5.64 8.11 9.64
N SER A 109 4.40 8.33 9.18
CA SER A 109 4.10 8.33 7.75
C SER A 109 4.69 9.54 7.03
N ILE A 110 5.25 9.33 5.84
CA ILE A 110 5.65 10.42 4.94
C ILE A 110 4.56 10.79 3.92
N ASN A 111 3.39 10.15 3.95
CA ASN A 111 2.27 10.49 3.06
C ASN A 111 1.90 11.99 3.13
N VAL A 112 1.44 12.56 2.02
CA VAL A 112 1.03 13.97 1.99
C VAL A 112 -0.37 14.12 2.60
N GLN A 113 -0.66 15.23 3.29
CA GLN A 113 -1.93 15.39 4.04
C GLN A 113 -3.19 15.20 3.17
N LYS A 114 -3.12 15.63 1.91
CA LYS A 114 -4.12 15.40 0.86
C LYS A 114 -4.41 13.93 0.54
N ASP A 115 -3.52 13.01 0.87
CA ASP A 115 -3.78 11.56 0.79
C ASP A 115 -4.86 11.12 1.81
N THR A 116 -5.23 11.99 2.77
CA THR A 116 -6.24 11.71 3.80
C THR A 116 -7.43 12.68 3.83
N GLU A 117 -7.48 13.68 2.94
CA GLU A 117 -8.48 14.76 2.98
C GLU A 117 -9.90 14.32 2.52
N ASN A 118 -10.01 13.24 1.73
CA ASN A 118 -11.31 12.74 1.25
C ASN A 118 -12.14 12.00 2.32
N LEU A 119 -11.60 11.85 3.54
CA LEU A 119 -12.27 11.18 4.64
C LEU A 119 -12.99 12.27 5.43
N LEU A 120 -14.29 12.38 5.24
CA LEU A 120 -15.11 13.32 6.01
C LEU A 120 -14.81 13.12 7.52
N ASP A 121 -14.58 14.24 8.22
CA ASP A 121 -14.21 14.30 9.66
C ASP A 121 -15.10 13.42 10.56
N VAL A 122 -16.32 13.12 10.11
CA VAL A 122 -17.27 12.20 10.76
C VAL A 122 -16.64 10.84 11.06
N TYR A 123 -15.79 10.32 10.17
CA TYR A 123 -15.18 9.00 10.37
C TYR A 123 -13.98 9.02 11.33
N ASP A 124 -13.37 10.18 11.62
CA ASP A 124 -12.25 10.26 12.56
C ASP A 124 -12.63 9.78 13.96
N SER A 125 -13.89 10.03 14.36
CA SER A 125 -14.46 9.55 15.62
C SER A 125 -14.60 8.02 15.69
N ILE A 126 -14.85 7.36 14.55
CA ILE A 126 -14.95 5.90 14.45
C ILE A 126 -13.54 5.28 14.49
N PHE A 127 -12.55 5.96 13.93
CA PHE A 127 -11.18 5.44 13.83
C PHE A 127 -10.32 5.66 15.07
N LYS A 128 -10.64 6.63 15.94
CA LYS A 128 -9.96 6.79 17.25
C LYS A 128 -10.32 5.71 18.28
N CYS A 129 -11.37 4.93 18.03
CA CYS A 129 -11.87 3.89 18.94
C CYS A 129 -11.43 2.45 18.57
N MET A 130 -10.57 2.29 17.57
CA MET A 130 -10.00 0.99 17.15
C MET A 130 -8.50 0.92 17.41
#